data_AF-A0A2X3CYF0-F1
#
_entry.id   AF-A0A2X3CYF0-F1
#
_cell.length_a   1.000
_cell.length_b   1.000
_cell.length_c   1.000
_cell.angle_alpha   90.00
_cell.angle_beta   90.00
_cell.angle_gamma   90.00
#
_symmetry.space_group_name_H-M   'P 1'
#
loop_
_entity.id
_entity.type
_entity.pdbx_description
1 polymer ?
#
loop_
_entity_poly.entity_id
_entity_poly.type
_entity_poly.pdbx_seq_one_letter_code
_entity_poly.pdbx_strand_id
1 'polypeptide(L)' 'MDMGRNIFQSSAPRAMLKAVKKVVHENLNAREAYQFWQEEKQGELK' A
#
# COMPACT_ATOMS: atom_id res chain seq x y z
N MET A 1 7.67 -11.39 -8.49
CA MET A 1 6.86 -10.85 -7.38
C MET A 1 5.40 -10.97 -7.76
N ASP A 2 4.64 -11.85 -7.10
CA ASP A 2 3.21 -12.03 -7.37
C ASP A 2 2.41 -11.06 -6.48
N MET A 3 2.18 -9.85 -7.00
CA MET A 3 1.59 -8.76 -6.21
C MET A 3 0.08 -8.94 -5.97
N GLY A 4 -0.60 -9.83 -6.72
CA GLY A 4 -2.02 -10.09 -6.53
C GLY A 4 -2.32 -10.68 -5.15
N ARG A 5 -1.58 -11.72 -4.75
CA ARG A 5 -1.74 -12.38 -3.44
C ARG A 5 -1.39 -11.43 -2.28
N ASN A 6 -0.34 -10.62 -2.43
CA ASN A 6 0.11 -9.68 -1.39
C ASN A 6 -0.87 -8.53 -1.13
N ILE A 7 -1.64 -8.09 -2.13
CA ILE A 7 -2.62 -7.01 -1.95
C ILE A 7 -3.86 -7.53 -1.22
N PHE A 8 -4.43 -8.67 -1.64
CA PHE A 8 -5.69 -9.18 -1.07
C PHE A 8 -5.53 -9.92 0.26
N GLN A 9 -4.33 -10.37 0.60
CA GLN A 9 -4.00 -10.93 1.93
C GLN A 9 -3.53 -9.85 2.93
N SER A 10 -3.43 -8.60 2.50
CA SER A 10 -3.08 -7.50 3.40
C SER A 10 -4.21 -7.22 4.39
N SER A 11 -3.84 -6.81 5.59
CA SER A 11 -4.78 -6.32 6.61
C SER A 11 -5.49 -5.02 6.20
N ALA A 12 -5.02 -4.34 5.15
CA ALA A 12 -5.70 -3.21 4.52
C ALA A 12 -5.47 -3.24 2.99
N PRO A 13 -6.27 -4.00 2.23
CA PRO A 13 -6.05 -4.21 0.79
C PRO A 13 -6.15 -2.92 -0.04
N ARG A 14 -7.06 -2.01 0.32
CA ARG A 14 -7.27 -0.75 -0.41
C ARG A 14 -6.13 0.23 -0.17
N ALA A 15 -5.64 0.38 1.06
CA ALA A 15 -4.41 1.10 1.36
C ALA A 15 -3.20 0.49 0.62
N MET A 16 -3.11 -0.86 0.57
CA MET A 16 -1.99 -1.55 -0.08
C MET A 16 -1.97 -1.29 -1.60
N LEU A 17 -3.14 -1.28 -2.23
CA LEU A 17 -3.28 -0.96 -3.66
C LEU A 17 -2.81 0.48 -3.96
N LYS A 18 -3.17 1.45 -3.11
CA LYS A 18 -2.74 2.84 -3.26
C LYS A 18 -1.22 2.99 -3.07
N ALA A 19 -0.63 2.30 -2.10
CA ALA A 19 0.81 2.29 -1.88
C ALA A 19 1.58 1.70 -3.08
N VAL A 20 1.11 0.56 -3.63
CA VAL A 20 1.72 -0.05 -4.82
C VAL A 20 1.60 0.85 -6.04
N LYS A 21 0.45 1.51 -6.24
CA LYS A 21 0.27 2.50 -7.32
C LYS A 21 1.32 3.61 -7.25
N LYS A 22 1.59 4.12 -6.05
CA LYS A 22 2.61 5.15 -5.81
C LYS A 22 4.03 4.67 -6.12
N VAL A 23 4.39 3.44 -5.77
CA VAL A 23 5.69 2.87 -6.14
C VAL A 23 5.85 2.78 -7.66
N VAL A 24 4.82 2.28 -8.35
CA VAL A 24 4.88 2.00 -9.80
C VAL A 24 4.80 3.27 -10.65
N HIS A 25 3.97 4.23 -10.27
CA HIS A 25 3.69 5.42 -11.09
C HIS A 25 4.32 6.71 -10.58
N GLU A 26 4.67 6.78 -9.29
CA GLU A 26 5.20 8.00 -8.66
C GLU A 26 6.66 7.80 -8.18
N ASN A 27 7.30 6.67 -8.50
CA ASN A 27 8.68 6.32 -8.10
C ASN A 27 8.95 6.42 -6.59
N LEU A 28 7.91 6.24 -5.76
CA LEU A 28 8.11 6.18 -4.31
C LEU A 28 9.02 5.00 -3.96
N ASN A 29 9.95 5.23 -3.02
CA ASN A 29 10.76 4.14 -2.50
C ASN A 29 9.93 3.26 -1.55
N ALA A 30 10.41 2.04 -1.29
CA ALA A 30 9.68 1.05 -0.49
C ALA A 30 9.36 1.54 0.94
N ARG A 31 10.23 2.36 1.53
CA ARG A 31 10.04 2.90 2.88
C ARG A 31 8.91 3.92 2.91
N GLU A 32 8.90 4.84 1.95
CA GLU A 32 7.85 5.86 1.81
C GLU A 32 6.50 5.21 1.50
N ALA A 33 6.47 4.21 0.62
CA ALA A 33 5.25 3.48 0.31
C ALA A 33 4.70 2.71 1.52
N TYR A 34 5.58 2.15 2.36
CA TYR A 34 5.17 1.50 3.61
C TYR A 34 4.63 2.50 4.64
N GLN A 35 5.25 3.68 4.77
CA GLN A 35 4.73 4.75 5.63
C GLN A 35 3.35 5.22 5.16
N PHE A 36 3.21 5.50 3.86
CA PHE A 36 1.92 5.86 3.25
C PHE A 36 0.85 4.79 3.50
N TRP A 37 1.21 3.50 3.37
CA TRP A 37 0.28 2.41 3.68
C TRP A 37 -0.20 2.43 5.14
N GLN A 38 0.69 2.68 6.10
CA GLN A 38 0.32 2.75 7.52
C GLN A 38 -0.60 3.93 7.83
N GLU A 39 -0.32 5.10 7.27
CA GLU A 39 -1.17 6.30 7.42
C GLU A 39 -2.55 6.07 6.82
N GLU A 40 -2.60 5.54 5.59
CA GLU A 40 -3.85 5.29 4.90
C GLU A 40 -4.67 4.20 5.60
N LYS A 41 -4.03 3.13 6.08
CA LYS A 41 -4.69 2.08 6.87
C LYS A 41 -5.34 2.64 8.14
N GLN A 42 -4.69 3.58 8.82
CA GLN A 42 -5.26 4.23 10.01
C GLN A 42 -6.43 5.16 9.67
N GLY A 43 -6.38 5.82 8.51
CA GLY A 43 -7.51 6.59 7.97
C GLY A 43 -8.73 5.72 7.63
N GLU A 44 -8.53 4.45 7.27
CA GLU A 44 -9.61 3.50 6.96
C GLU A 44 -10.28 2.90 8.21
N LEU A 45 -9.62 2.95 9.36
CA LEU A 45 -10.12 2.40 10.64
C LEU A 45 -10.97 3.40 11.45
N LYS A 46 -11.03 4.66 11.01
CA LYS A 46 -11.86 5.72 11.60
C LYS A 46 -13.21 5.80 10.89
#